data_AF-A0A4S0MKJ8-F1
#
_entry.id   AF-A0A4S0MKJ8-F1
#
_cell.length_a   1.000
_cell.length_b   1.000
_cell.length_c   1.000
_cell.angle_alpha   90.00
_cell.angle_beta   90.00
_cell.angle_gamma   90.00
#
_symmetry.space_group_name_H-M   'P 1'
#
loop_
_entity.id
_entity.type
_entity.pdbx_description
1 polymer ?
#
loop_
_entity_poly.entity_id
_entity_poly.type
_entity_poly.pdbx_seq_one_letter_code
_entity_poly.pdbx_strand_id
1 'polypeptide(L)'
;PHPYGEAEARAFLAMASSRRAGIVYALTLAGTGTFVGCAGLNTTDRGLELGYWIGEPYWKRGYATEAAHALVDLAFQKTSIQVLHASTRVINP
;
A
#
# COMPACT_ATOMS: atom_id res chain seq x y z
N PRO A 1 -4.10 13.52 -0.78
CA PRO A 1 -4.09 15.00 -0.58
C PRO A 1 -2.82 15.58 -1.18
N HIS A 2 -2.94 16.69 -1.91
CA HIS A 2 -1.78 17.44 -2.40
C HIS A 2 -1.87 18.86 -1.85
N PRO A 3 -0.76 19.43 -1.32
CA PRO A 3 0.54 18.78 -1.11
C PRO A 3 0.49 17.78 0.07
N TYR A 4 1.33 16.75 0.01
CA TYR A 4 1.48 15.78 1.10
C TYR A 4 2.59 16.27 2.03
N GLY A 5 2.22 16.83 3.17
CA GLY A 5 3.14 17.38 4.16
C GLY A 5 3.45 16.41 5.29
N GLU A 6 4.26 16.90 6.23
CA GLU A 6 4.67 16.14 7.41
C GLU A 6 3.49 15.79 8.33
N ALA A 7 2.45 16.63 8.35
CA ALA A 7 1.23 16.38 9.12
C ALA A 7 0.45 15.17 8.57
N GLU A 8 0.32 15.07 7.24
CA GLU A 8 -0.28 13.92 6.56
C GLU A 8 0.54 12.65 6.78
N ALA A 9 1.87 12.76 6.77
CA ALA A 9 2.76 11.65 7.09
C ALA A 9 2.56 11.15 8.53
N ARG A 10 2.48 12.05 9.52
CA ARG A 10 2.18 11.69 10.91
C ARG A 10 0.81 11.06 11.07
N ALA A 11 -0.21 11.61 10.42
CA ALA A 11 -1.56 11.05 10.43
C ALA A 11 -1.60 9.64 9.81
N PHE A 12 -0.87 9.44 8.71
CA PHE A 12 -0.72 8.13 8.09
C PHE A 12 -0.04 7.13 9.01
N LEU A 13 1.07 7.50 9.67
CA LEU A 13 1.75 6.63 10.63
C LEU A 13 0.86 6.26 11.81
N ALA A 14 0.10 7.22 12.34
CA ALA A 14 -0.86 6.95 13.41
C ALA A 14 -1.97 5.98 12.97
N MET A 15 -2.48 6.13 11.75
CA MET A 15 -3.46 5.21 11.15
C MET A 15 -2.86 3.83 10.89
N ALA A 16 -1.68 3.75 10.28
CA ALA A 16 -0.98 2.51 9.96
C ALA A 16 -0.55 1.73 11.22
N SER A 17 -0.27 2.43 12.32
CA SER A 17 0.02 1.83 13.63
C SER A 17 -1.24 1.39 14.38
N SER A 18 -2.42 1.85 13.95
CA SER A 18 -3.67 1.44 14.55
C SER A 18 -3.97 -0.01 14.18
N ARG A 19 -4.10 -0.86 15.19
CA ARG A 19 -4.22 -2.33 15.07
C ARG A 19 -5.54 -2.81 14.43
N ARG A 20 -6.33 -1.91 13.84
CA ARG A 20 -7.64 -2.22 13.25
C ARG A 20 -7.44 -2.79 11.83
N ALA A 21 -7.12 -4.08 11.83
CA ALA A 21 -7.48 -5.05 10.79
C ALA A 21 -6.67 -5.09 9.48
N GLY A 22 -5.40 -4.66 9.46
CA GLY A 22 -4.57 -4.79 8.27
C GLY A 22 -3.07 -4.84 8.54
N ILE A 23 -2.28 -4.99 7.47
CA ILE A 23 -0.82 -4.84 7.46
C ILE A 23 -0.41 -3.80 6.44
N VAL A 24 0.48 -2.91 6.84
CA VAL A 24 1.07 -1.88 5.97
C VAL A 24 2.57 -2.05 5.97
N TYR A 25 3.15 -2.13 4.78
CA TYR A 25 4.58 -2.21 4.55
C TYR A 25 5.11 -0.87 4.03
N ALA A 26 6.28 -0.48 4.53
CA ALA A 26 7.09 0.55 3.91
C ALA A 26 7.80 -0.04 2.68
N LEU A 27 7.71 0.66 1.56
CA LEU A 27 8.42 0.32 0.33
C LEU A 27 9.71 1.12 0.28
N THR A 28 10.83 0.41 0.13
CA THR A 28 12.16 1.01 0.08
C THR A 28 12.96 0.48 -1.10
N LEU A 29 13.75 1.34 -1.74
CA LEU A 29 14.69 0.90 -2.78
C LEU A 29 15.77 0.00 -2.17
N ALA A 30 15.93 -1.21 -2.69
CA ALA A 30 16.88 -2.19 -2.14
C ALA A 30 18.33 -1.69 -2.10
N GLY A 31 18.76 -0.89 -3.08
CA GLY A 31 20.14 -0.38 -3.15
C GLY A 31 20.45 0.78 -2.21
N THR A 32 19.44 1.59 -1.83
CA THR A 32 19.67 2.85 -1.09
C THR A 32 18.91 2.93 0.24
N GLY A 33 17.96 2.02 0.48
CA GLY A 33 17.02 2.10 1.59
C GLY A 33 16.04 3.29 1.51
N THR A 34 16.04 4.04 0.40
CA THR A 34 15.18 5.21 0.24
C THR A 34 13.71 4.80 0.27
N PHE A 35 12.93 5.41 1.16
CA PHE A 35 11.50 5.23 1.23
C PHE A 35 10.80 5.82 0.00
N VAL A 36 9.99 5.02 -0.68
CA VAL A 36 9.30 5.42 -1.93
C VAL A 36 7.79 5.39 -1.81
N GLY A 37 7.24 4.83 -0.72
CA GLY A 37 5.81 4.72 -0.53
C GLY A 37 5.42 3.59 0.43
N CYS A 38 4.15 3.24 0.42
CA CYS A 38 3.59 2.16 1.23
C CYS A 38 2.65 1.30 0.41
N ALA A 39 2.53 0.04 0.80
CA ALA A 39 1.48 -0.85 0.31
C ALA A 39 1.02 -1.77 1.43
N GLY A 40 -0.23 -2.23 1.37
CA GLY A 40 -0.79 -3.03 2.44
C GLY A 40 -2.07 -3.75 2.08
N LEU A 41 -2.48 -4.61 3.01
CA LEU A 41 -3.72 -5.38 2.97
C LEU A 41 -4.57 -4.95 4.16
N ASN A 42 -5.79 -4.50 3.90
CA ASN A 42 -6.73 -4.04 4.91
C ASN A 42 -7.98 -4.93 4.90
N THR A 43 -8.44 -5.35 6.07
CA THR A 43 -9.72 -6.04 6.20
C THR A 43 -10.83 -5.00 6.17
N THR A 44 -11.79 -5.20 5.29
CA THR A 44 -12.98 -4.38 5.13
C THR A 44 -14.22 -5.25 5.25
N ASP A 45 -15.40 -4.64 5.28
CA ASP A 45 -16.68 -5.38 5.27
C ASP A 45 -16.88 -6.21 3.98
N ARG A 46 -16.13 -5.91 2.91
CA ARG A 46 -16.14 -6.67 1.65
C ARG A 46 -15.07 -7.78 1.61
N GLY A 47 -14.28 -7.92 2.66
CA GLY A 47 -13.12 -8.81 2.71
C GLY A 47 -11.80 -8.06 2.62
N LEU A 48 -10.75 -8.76 2.20
CA LEU A 48 -9.40 -8.19 2.15
C LEU A 48 -9.26 -7.26 0.95
N GLU A 49 -8.72 -6.07 1.18
CA GLU A 49 -8.48 -5.04 0.17
C GLU A 49 -6.99 -4.67 0.11
N LEU A 50 -6.43 -4.67 -1.09
CA LEU A 50 -5.08 -4.21 -1.38
C LEU A 50 -5.10 -2.72 -1.70
N GLY A 51 -4.21 -1.98 -1.04
CA GLY A 51 -3.95 -0.58 -1.31
C GLY A 51 -2.46 -0.27 -1.40
N TYR A 52 -2.11 0.72 -2.22
CA TYR A 52 -0.75 1.24 -2.29
C TYR A 52 -0.75 2.75 -2.50
N TRP A 53 0.36 3.37 -2.15
CA TRP A 53 0.68 4.75 -2.45
C TRP A 53 2.19 4.85 -2.72
N ILE A 54 2.54 5.44 -3.86
CA ILE A 54 3.92 5.68 -4.26
C ILE A 54 4.12 7.19 -4.37
N GLY A 55 5.26 7.69 -3.91
CA GLY A 55 5.63 9.10 -4.08
C GLY A 55 5.78 9.46 -5.56
N GLU A 56 5.26 10.62 -5.96
CA GLU A 56 5.29 11.11 -7.35
C GLU A 56 6.65 11.04 -8.04
N PRO A 57 7.80 11.37 -7.38
CA PRO A 57 9.12 11.26 -8.02
C PRO A 57 9.51 9.84 -8.47
N TYR A 58 8.80 8.82 -7.97
CA TYR A 58 9.05 7.41 -8.19
C TYR A 58 8.00 6.74 -9.10
N TRP A 59 7.05 7.50 -9.64
CA TRP A 59 6.06 7.00 -10.59
C TRP A 59 6.69 6.54 -11.91
N LYS A 60 5.96 5.72 -12.67
CA LYS A 60 6.36 5.16 -13.98
C LYS A 60 7.64 4.29 -13.96
N ARG A 61 8.00 3.77 -12.78
CA ARG A 61 9.15 2.86 -12.58
C ARG A 61 8.76 1.42 -12.24
N GLY A 62 7.46 1.11 -12.17
CA GLY A 62 6.94 -0.24 -11.89
C GLY A 62 6.82 -0.61 -10.40
N TYR A 63 7.21 0.26 -9.47
CA TYR A 63 7.19 -0.07 -8.02
C TYR A 63 5.79 -0.40 -7.48
N ALA A 64 4.75 0.29 -7.97
CA ALA A 64 3.37 -0.05 -7.59
C ALA A 64 3.00 -1.48 -8.03
N THR A 65 3.35 -1.85 -9.26
CA THR A 65 3.11 -3.19 -9.81
C THR A 65 3.88 -4.26 -9.03
N GLU A 66 5.16 -4.00 -8.74
CA GLU A 66 6.00 -4.90 -7.95
C GLU A 66 5.42 -5.14 -6.55
N ALA A 67 5.06 -4.07 -5.84
CA ALA A 67 4.44 -4.16 -4.53
C ALA A 67 3.09 -4.88 -4.58
N ALA A 68 2.28 -4.63 -5.59
CA ALA A 68 0.98 -5.28 -5.76
C ALA A 68 1.13 -6.79 -5.98
N HIS A 69 2.06 -7.23 -6.84
CA HIS A 69 2.32 -8.66 -7.04
C HIS A 69 2.72 -9.36 -5.74
N ALA A 70 3.67 -8.78 -5.00
CA ALA A 70 4.12 -9.35 -3.73
C ALA A 70 2.97 -9.47 -2.70
N LEU A 71 2.09 -8.48 -2.64
CA LEU A 71 0.93 -8.50 -1.73
C LEU A 71 -0.18 -9.45 -2.17
N VAL A 72 -0.43 -9.58 -3.47
CA VAL A 72 -1.36 -10.58 -4.02
C VAL A 72 -0.88 -11.99 -3.64
N ASP A 73 0.39 -12.30 -3.90
CA ASP A 73 0.98 -13.58 -3.54
C ASP A 73 0.88 -13.84 -2.04
N LEU A 74 1.24 -12.85 -1.21
CA LEU A 74 1.14 -12.95 0.24
C LEU A 74 -0.30 -13.24 0.69
N ALA A 75 -1.29 -12.53 0.14
CA ALA A 75 -2.69 -12.67 0.52
C ALA A 75 -3.20 -14.09 0.26
N PHE A 76 -2.97 -14.63 -0.94
CA PHE A 76 -3.44 -15.98 -1.30
C PHE A 76 -2.61 -17.10 -0.67
N GLN A 77 -1.33 -16.87 -0.36
CA GLN A 77 -0.50 -17.88 0.33
C GLN A 77 -0.77 -17.96 1.83
N LYS A 78 -1.13 -16.84 2.47
CA LYS A 78 -1.27 -16.76 3.94
C LYS A 78 -2.71 -16.77 4.44
N THR A 79 -3.68 -16.67 3.53
CA THR A 79 -5.10 -16.66 3.88
C THR A 79 -5.86 -17.62 2.97
N SER A 80 -7.10 -17.94 3.33
CA SER A 80 -8.00 -18.78 2.53
C SER A 80 -9.02 -17.96 1.72
N ILE A 81 -8.70 -16.70 1.40
CA ILE A 81 -9.60 -15.84 0.62
C ILE A 81 -9.73 -16.36 -0.81
N GLN A 82 -10.92 -16.20 -1.40
CA GLN A 82 -11.15 -16.48 -2.82
C GLN A 82 -11.10 -15.22 -3.68
N VAL A 83 -11.26 -14.06 -3.05
CA VAL A 83 -11.32 -12.75 -3.70
C VAL A 83 -10.44 -11.78 -2.92
N LEU A 84 -9.66 -10.99 -3.66
CA LEU A 84 -8.92 -9.85 -3.15
C LEU A 84 -9.44 -8.59 -3.85
N HIS A 85 -9.86 -7.60 -3.08
CA HIS A 85 -10.37 -6.34 -3.61
C HIS A 85 -9.25 -5.33 -3.82
N ALA A 86 -9.41 -4.45 -4.80
CA ALA A 86 -8.60 -3.25 -4.95
C ALA A 86 -9.47 -2.13 -5.50
N SER A 87 -9.36 -0.94 -4.90
CA SER A 87 -10.13 0.24 -5.28
C SER A 87 -9.16 1.37 -5.58
N THR A 88 -9.26 1.98 -6.76
CA THR A 88 -8.43 3.13 -7.14
C THR A 88 -9.26 4.21 -7.83
N ARG A 89 -8.71 5.42 -7.89
CA ARG A 89 -9.31 6.51 -8.67
C ARG A 89 -9.08 6.24 -10.16
N VAL A 90 -10.05 6.60 -11.00
CA VAL A 90 -9.94 6.46 -12.48
C VAL A 90 -8.74 7.22 -13.04
N ILE A 91 -8.31 8.27 -12.34
CA ILE A 91 -7.16 9.12 -12.70
C ILE A 91 -5.84 8.65 -12.07
N ASN A 92 -5.77 7.43 -11.54
CA ASN A 92 -4.53 6.85 -11.01
C ASN A 92 -3.62 6.47 -12.19
N PRO A 93 -2.49 7.17 -12.39
CA PRO A 93 -1.65 7.04 -13.58
C PRO A 93 -0.76 5.79 -13.60
#